data_AF-A0AAE3LWU1-F1
#
_entry.id   AF-A0AAE3LWU1-F1
#
_cell.length_a   1.000
_cell.length_b   1.000
_cell.length_c   1.000
_cell.angle_alpha   90.00
_cell.angle_beta   90.00
_cell.angle_gamma   90.00
#
_symmetry.space_group_name_H-M   'P 1'
#
loop_
_entity.id
_entity.type
_entity.pdbx_description
1 polymer ?
#
loop_
_entity_poly.entity_id
_entity_poly.type
_entity_poly.pdbx_seq_one_letter_code
_entity_poly.pdbx_strand_id
1 'polypeptide(L)'
;APTNGCLNIHASLLPRWRGAAPIHRAIMAGDAKTGVCIMQMDAGLDTGPVLLRREIDIEENETTGALHDRLSKLGATAITQALNALQDLTPEAQPEDGVTYATKIDKAEARVDWSQSSLQIVRQINGLSPFPGAWSQANGERIKFLHASASPLTLTSGEVSKKDGLHIGTSDGAVQIHTLQRAGKKAAPASDVLQGWTPASHLA
;
A
#
# COMPACT_ATOMS: atom_id res chain seq x y z
N ALA A 1 6.81 34.62 -8.49
CA ALA A 1 6.07 33.35 -8.45
C ALA A 1 5.55 33.02 -9.86
N PRO A 2 5.23 31.76 -10.19
CA PRO A 2 4.63 31.41 -11.47
C PRO A 2 3.27 32.10 -11.66
N THR A 3 2.94 32.50 -12.90
CA THR A 3 1.71 33.26 -13.21
C THR A 3 0.43 32.53 -12.78
N ASN A 4 0.40 31.20 -12.96
CA ASN A 4 -0.77 30.36 -12.62
C ASN A 4 -0.57 29.62 -11.28
N GLY A 5 0.36 30.06 -10.44
CA GLY A 5 0.73 29.36 -9.21
C GLY A 5 1.35 27.98 -9.47
N CYS A 6 1.20 27.08 -8.50
CA CYS A 6 1.79 25.75 -8.53
C CYS A 6 0.68 24.69 -8.47
N LEU A 7 0.77 23.69 -9.35
CA LEU A 7 -0.11 22.52 -9.32
C LEU A 7 0.62 21.34 -8.67
N ASN A 8 -0.12 20.52 -7.93
CA ASN A 8 0.35 19.26 -7.38
C ASN A 8 -0.43 18.08 -7.97
N ILE A 9 0.26 16.96 -8.17
CA ILE A 9 -0.36 15.66 -8.48
C ILE A 9 -0.43 14.88 -7.17
N HIS A 10 -1.61 14.79 -6.58
CA HIS A 10 -1.81 14.07 -5.33
C HIS A 10 -2.36 12.68 -5.60
N ALA A 11 -1.71 11.63 -5.08
CA ALA A 11 -2.04 10.23 -5.37
C ALA A 11 -3.15 9.66 -4.44
N SER A 12 -4.23 10.42 -4.28
CA SER A 12 -5.47 9.95 -3.66
C SER A 12 -6.68 10.72 -4.19
N LEU A 13 -7.87 10.31 -3.76
CA LEU A 13 -9.11 11.04 -3.95
C LEU A 13 -9.33 12.03 -2.79
N LEU A 14 -8.76 13.23 -2.89
CA LEU A 14 -8.91 14.30 -1.89
C LEU A 14 -10.40 14.61 -1.59
N PRO A 15 -10.81 14.90 -0.35
CA PRO A 15 -9.97 15.23 0.80
C PRO A 15 -9.42 14.01 1.55
N ARG A 16 -9.72 12.79 1.09
CA ARG A 16 -9.19 11.57 1.72
C ARG A 16 -7.69 11.46 1.45
N TRP A 17 -6.93 11.09 2.48
CA TRP A 17 -5.48 10.86 2.42
C TRP A 17 -4.62 12.07 2.04
N ARG A 18 -4.86 13.23 2.66
CA ARG A 18 -3.88 14.33 2.65
C ARG A 18 -2.57 13.89 3.29
N GLY A 19 -1.43 14.30 2.78
CA GLY A 19 -0.12 14.06 3.37
C GLY A 19 0.74 13.02 2.64
N ALA A 20 1.58 12.33 3.42
CA ALA A 20 2.85 11.79 2.92
C ALA A 20 2.80 10.38 2.31
N ALA A 21 1.82 9.54 2.68
CA ALA A 21 1.79 8.14 2.24
C ALA A 21 0.40 7.68 1.73
N PRO A 22 -0.26 8.42 0.83
CA PRO A 22 -1.66 8.16 0.44
C PRO A 22 -1.89 6.77 -0.12
N ILE A 23 -0.96 6.26 -0.95
CA ILE A 23 -1.09 4.95 -1.60
C ILE A 23 -1.03 3.82 -0.56
N HIS A 24 -0.01 3.85 0.32
CA HIS A 24 0.13 2.87 1.40
C HIS A 24 -1.11 2.82 2.28
N ARG A 25 -1.61 4.00 2.68
CA ARG A 25 -2.71 4.13 3.63
C ARG A 25 -4.05 3.70 3.03
N ALA A 26 -4.27 3.96 1.73
CA ALA A 26 -5.45 3.45 1.02
C ALA A 26 -5.52 1.92 1.04
N ILE A 27 -4.41 1.23 0.71
CA ILE A 27 -4.36 -0.24 0.75
C ILE A 27 -4.50 -0.75 2.19
N MET A 28 -3.79 -0.15 3.15
CA MET A 28 -3.82 -0.58 4.55
C MET A 28 -5.21 -0.41 5.20
N ALA A 29 -5.94 0.65 4.83
CA ALA A 29 -7.31 0.86 5.27
C ALA A 29 -8.32 -0.06 4.56
N GLY A 30 -7.93 -0.64 3.41
CA GLY A 30 -8.77 -1.47 2.58
C GLY A 30 -9.78 -0.67 1.77
N ASP A 31 -9.38 0.49 1.28
CA ASP A 31 -10.21 1.26 0.35
C ASP A 31 -10.41 0.46 -0.93
N ALA A 32 -11.64 0.47 -1.47
CA ALA A 32 -11.95 -0.17 -2.74
C ALA A 32 -11.42 0.64 -3.94
N LYS A 33 -11.26 1.95 -3.75
CA LYS A 33 -10.97 2.92 -4.80
C LYS A 33 -9.95 3.94 -4.33
N THR A 34 -9.12 4.39 -5.25
CA THR A 34 -8.21 5.51 -5.08
C THR A 34 -8.13 6.30 -6.39
N GLY A 35 -7.14 7.17 -6.54
CA GLY A 35 -6.98 7.94 -7.75
C GLY A 35 -5.89 8.98 -7.68
N VAL A 36 -5.99 9.93 -8.60
CA VAL A 36 -5.17 11.13 -8.61
C VAL A 36 -6.04 12.38 -8.62
N CYS A 37 -5.62 13.39 -7.88
CA CYS A 37 -6.13 14.74 -7.93
C CYS A 37 -5.04 15.68 -8.45
N ILE A 38 -5.37 16.46 -9.48
CA ILE A 38 -4.59 17.65 -9.85
C ILE A 38 -5.17 18.80 -9.05
N MET A 39 -4.37 19.37 -8.14
CA MET A 39 -4.83 20.41 -7.24
C MET A 39 -3.98 21.66 -7.35
N GLN A 40 -4.59 22.82 -7.12
CA GLN A 40 -3.86 24.05 -6.88
C GLN A 40 -3.25 23.98 -5.48
N MET A 41 -1.94 24.22 -5.36
CA MET A 41 -1.28 24.29 -4.07
C MET A 41 -1.71 25.55 -3.31
N ASP A 42 -1.94 25.40 -2.01
CA ASP A 42 -2.14 26.48 -1.06
C ASP A 42 -1.14 26.36 0.11
N ALA A 43 -1.35 27.13 1.18
CA ALA A 43 -0.43 27.15 2.32
C ALA A 43 -0.57 25.93 3.24
N GLY A 44 -1.68 25.20 3.16
CA GLY A 44 -1.91 24.01 3.98
C GLY A 44 -1.36 22.74 3.32
N LEU A 45 -1.37 21.64 4.08
CA LEU A 45 -0.92 20.34 3.59
C LEU A 45 -2.02 19.68 2.77
N ASP A 46 -1.89 19.71 1.46
CA ASP A 46 -2.83 19.14 0.48
C ASP A 46 -4.28 19.64 0.68
N THR A 47 -4.46 20.91 1.05
CA THR A 47 -5.78 21.53 1.32
C THR A 47 -6.36 22.29 0.14
N GLY A 48 -5.52 22.70 -0.81
CA GLY A 48 -5.94 23.54 -1.93
C GLY A 48 -6.97 22.89 -2.87
N PRO A 49 -7.66 23.71 -3.68
CA PRO A 49 -8.78 23.25 -4.49
C PRO A 49 -8.34 22.27 -5.58
N VAL A 50 -9.22 21.31 -5.89
CA VAL A 50 -8.99 20.28 -6.90
C VAL A 50 -9.49 20.78 -8.26
N LEU A 51 -8.65 20.68 -9.28
CA LEU A 51 -8.98 21.04 -10.67
C LEU A 51 -9.45 19.84 -11.48
N LEU A 52 -8.88 18.66 -11.21
CA LEU A 52 -9.17 17.44 -11.95
C LEU A 52 -9.04 16.22 -11.04
N ARG A 53 -9.95 15.27 -11.18
CA ARG A 53 -9.94 14.00 -10.45
C ARG A 53 -10.05 12.83 -11.41
N ARG A 54 -9.26 11.79 -11.17
CA ARG A 54 -9.38 10.49 -11.85
C ARG A 54 -9.38 9.39 -10.81
N GLU A 55 -10.35 8.51 -10.90
CA GLU A 55 -10.55 7.38 -9.98
C GLU A 55 -10.16 6.06 -10.67
N ILE A 56 -9.62 5.14 -9.88
CA ILE A 56 -9.37 3.74 -10.25
C ILE A 56 -9.72 2.82 -9.08
N ASP A 57 -10.08 1.58 -9.40
CA ASP A 57 -10.24 0.52 -8.41
C ASP A 57 -8.87 0.03 -7.92
N ILE A 58 -8.80 -0.26 -6.62
CA ILE A 58 -7.70 -1.00 -6.01
C ILE A 58 -7.99 -2.48 -6.23
N GLU A 59 -7.05 -3.19 -6.87
CA GLU A 59 -7.22 -4.60 -7.17
C GLU A 59 -7.10 -5.47 -5.91
N GLU A 60 -7.70 -6.66 -5.93
CA GLU A 60 -7.59 -7.58 -4.80
C GLU A 60 -6.12 -7.99 -4.57
N ASN A 61 -5.65 -7.88 -3.33
CA ASN A 61 -4.27 -8.15 -2.93
C ASN A 61 -3.22 -7.24 -3.62
N GLU A 62 -3.63 -6.13 -4.21
CA GLU A 62 -2.72 -5.20 -4.87
C GLU A 62 -1.69 -4.63 -3.89
N THR A 63 -0.43 -4.59 -4.34
CA THR A 63 0.67 -4.01 -3.57
C THR A 63 0.81 -2.52 -3.84
N THR A 64 1.38 -1.78 -2.89
CA THR A 64 1.66 -0.35 -3.08
C THR A 64 2.53 -0.08 -4.31
N GLY A 65 3.51 -0.95 -4.60
CA GLY A 65 4.32 -0.83 -5.82
C GLY A 65 3.50 -0.94 -7.11
N ALA A 66 2.61 -1.93 -7.20
CA ALA A 66 1.76 -2.12 -8.37
C ALA A 66 0.77 -0.95 -8.55
N LEU A 67 0.13 -0.52 -7.45
CA LEU A 67 -0.81 0.60 -7.46
C LEU A 67 -0.10 1.92 -7.80
N HIS A 68 1.11 2.14 -7.27
CA HIS A 68 1.95 3.27 -7.61
C HIS A 68 2.20 3.37 -9.12
N ASP A 69 2.55 2.27 -9.79
CA ASP A 69 2.86 2.28 -11.21
C ASP A 69 1.62 2.60 -12.07
N ARG A 70 0.44 2.13 -11.66
CA ARG A 70 -0.84 2.49 -12.28
C ARG A 70 -1.16 3.98 -12.06
N LEU A 71 -1.03 4.46 -10.83
CA LEU A 71 -1.28 5.87 -10.48
C LEU A 71 -0.29 6.83 -11.12
N SER A 72 0.97 6.42 -11.33
CA SER A 72 1.99 7.22 -12.01
C SER A 72 1.58 7.51 -13.46
N LYS A 73 1.12 6.48 -14.19
CA LYS A 73 0.61 6.62 -15.57
C LYS A 73 -0.66 7.48 -15.62
N LEU A 74 -1.56 7.27 -14.66
CA LEU A 74 -2.79 8.05 -14.54
C LEU A 74 -2.50 9.53 -14.25
N GLY A 75 -1.57 9.79 -13.32
CA GLY A 75 -1.12 11.13 -12.94
C GLY A 75 -0.49 11.88 -14.10
N ALA A 76 0.38 11.23 -14.89
CA ALA A 76 0.98 11.81 -16.09
C ALA A 76 -0.08 12.23 -17.14
N THR A 77 -1.09 11.38 -17.34
CA THR A 77 -2.22 11.70 -18.23
C THR A 77 -3.07 12.83 -17.66
N ALA A 78 -3.35 12.81 -16.35
CA ALA A 78 -4.20 13.80 -15.71
C ALA A 78 -3.56 15.19 -15.69
N ILE A 79 -2.25 15.29 -15.40
CA ILE A 79 -1.57 16.59 -15.36
C ILE A 79 -1.45 17.22 -16.75
N THR A 80 -1.19 16.42 -17.79
CA THR A 80 -1.11 16.92 -19.17
C THR A 80 -2.48 17.40 -19.66
N GLN A 81 -3.56 16.68 -19.32
CA GLN A 81 -4.91 17.14 -19.55
C GLN A 81 -5.21 18.46 -18.81
N ALA A 82 -4.85 18.55 -17.54
CA ALA A 82 -5.11 19.73 -16.74
C ALA A 82 -4.37 20.97 -17.25
N LEU A 83 -3.11 20.82 -17.67
CA LEU A 83 -2.33 21.93 -18.23
C LEU A 83 -2.89 22.41 -19.58
N ASN A 84 -3.35 21.50 -20.43
CA ASN A 84 -3.92 21.86 -21.74
C ASN A 84 -5.26 22.60 -21.62
N ALA A 85 -6.04 22.33 -20.58
CA ALA A 85 -7.35 22.93 -20.34
C ALA A 85 -7.34 23.92 -19.16
N LEU A 86 -6.18 24.40 -18.73
CA LEU A 86 -6.04 25.09 -17.44
C LEU A 86 -6.95 26.31 -17.29
N GLN A 87 -7.17 27.06 -18.36
CA GLN A 87 -8.03 28.25 -18.37
C GLN A 87 -9.52 27.92 -18.30
N ASP A 88 -9.90 26.69 -18.66
CA ASP A 88 -11.27 26.21 -18.70
C ASP A 88 -11.64 25.41 -17.42
N LEU A 89 -10.65 25.04 -16.61
CA LEU A 89 -10.87 24.30 -15.37
C LEU A 89 -11.27 25.24 -14.24
N THR A 90 -12.33 24.87 -13.53
CA THR A 90 -12.77 25.57 -12.32
C THR A 90 -12.22 24.85 -11.09
N PRO A 91 -11.41 25.53 -10.23
CA PRO A 91 -10.93 24.94 -9.00
C PRO A 91 -12.09 24.69 -8.02
N GLU A 92 -12.26 23.45 -7.58
CA GLU A 92 -13.26 23.06 -6.59
C GLU A 92 -12.63 23.00 -5.20
N ALA A 93 -13.16 23.77 -4.25
CA ALA A 93 -12.75 23.68 -2.86
C ALA A 93 -13.02 22.26 -2.33
N GLN A 94 -12.05 21.71 -1.58
CA GLN A 94 -12.24 20.40 -0.97
C GLN A 94 -13.33 20.47 0.12
N PRO A 95 -14.24 19.48 0.20
CA PRO A 95 -15.20 19.42 1.29
C PRO A 95 -14.50 19.23 2.64
N GLU A 96 -15.13 19.71 3.71
CA GLU A 96 -14.66 19.49 5.10
C GLU A 96 -14.93 18.04 5.55
N ASP A 97 -16.02 17.45 5.05
CA ASP A 97 -16.36 16.06 5.31
C ASP A 97 -15.45 15.08 4.54
N GLY A 98 -15.04 14.01 5.21
CA GLY A 98 -14.22 12.95 4.62
C GLY A 98 -12.71 13.20 4.61
N VAL A 99 -12.25 14.31 5.22
CA VAL A 99 -10.82 14.59 5.41
C VAL A 99 -10.17 13.49 6.24
N THR A 100 -9.10 12.91 5.71
CA THR A 100 -8.23 11.98 6.44
C THR A 100 -6.78 12.26 6.10
N TYR A 101 -5.85 11.89 7.00
CA TYR A 101 -4.43 12.14 6.81
C TYR A 101 -3.66 10.84 6.62
N ALA A 102 -2.92 10.78 5.53
CA ALA A 102 -1.97 9.72 5.24
C ALA A 102 -0.63 10.05 5.90
N THR A 103 -0.54 9.73 7.20
CA THR A 103 0.71 9.90 7.95
C THR A 103 1.83 9.07 7.31
N LYS A 104 3.05 9.61 7.35
CA LYS A 104 4.25 8.90 6.91
C LYS A 104 4.35 7.53 7.60
N ILE A 105 4.77 6.51 6.85
CA ILE A 105 4.98 5.17 7.38
C ILE A 105 6.18 5.17 8.34
N ASP A 106 5.96 4.72 9.58
CA ASP A 106 7.02 4.47 10.55
C ASP A 106 7.63 3.06 10.39
N LYS A 107 8.89 2.89 10.77
CA LYS A 107 9.57 1.57 10.70
C LYS A 107 8.95 0.55 11.64
N ALA A 108 8.39 0.98 12.78
CA ALA A 108 7.73 0.12 13.75
C ALA A 108 6.46 -0.52 13.17
N GLU A 109 5.75 0.20 12.29
CA GLU A 109 4.54 -0.30 11.60
C GLU A 109 4.85 -1.45 10.64
N ALA A 110 6.12 -1.67 10.29
CA ALA A 110 6.50 -2.72 9.37
C ALA A 110 6.64 -4.10 10.03
N ARG A 111 6.68 -4.20 11.37
CA ARG A 111 6.71 -5.51 12.01
C ARG A 111 5.32 -6.14 11.95
N VAL A 112 5.24 -7.36 11.45
CA VAL A 112 4.00 -8.14 11.43
C VAL A 112 3.73 -8.64 12.84
N ASP A 113 2.50 -8.42 13.31
CA ASP A 113 1.95 -9.03 14.50
C ASP A 113 0.99 -10.15 14.06
N TRP A 114 1.44 -11.40 14.16
CA TRP A 114 0.66 -12.57 13.73
C TRP A 114 -0.58 -12.83 14.59
N SER A 115 -0.77 -12.10 15.69
CA SER A 115 -2.01 -12.15 16.49
C SER A 115 -3.14 -11.28 15.91
N GLN A 116 -2.91 -10.59 14.79
CA GLN A 116 -3.93 -9.84 14.05
C GLN A 116 -4.72 -10.74 13.09
N SER A 117 -5.83 -10.21 12.59
CA SER A 117 -6.64 -10.91 11.57
C SER A 117 -5.90 -11.08 10.25
N SER A 118 -6.26 -12.12 9.51
CA SER A 118 -5.73 -12.40 8.17
C SER A 118 -5.87 -11.20 7.24
N LEU A 119 -7.01 -10.51 7.30
CA LEU A 119 -7.28 -9.32 6.49
C LEU A 119 -6.33 -8.16 6.83
N GLN A 120 -6.11 -7.89 8.12
CA GLN A 120 -5.18 -6.84 8.56
C GLN A 120 -3.75 -7.14 8.11
N ILE A 121 -3.31 -8.39 8.24
CA ILE A 121 -1.97 -8.82 7.87
C ILE A 121 -1.76 -8.75 6.35
N VAL A 122 -2.72 -9.21 5.54
CA VAL A 122 -2.67 -9.07 4.07
C VAL A 122 -2.53 -7.60 3.66
N ARG A 123 -3.38 -6.73 4.23
CA ARG A 123 -3.33 -5.28 3.95
C ARG A 123 -2.02 -4.64 4.40
N GLN A 124 -1.46 -5.06 5.54
CA GLN A 124 -0.17 -4.58 6.02
C GLN A 124 0.96 -5.03 5.08
N ILE A 125 1.01 -6.31 4.69
CA ILE A 125 2.03 -6.86 3.80
C ILE A 125 1.99 -6.16 2.44
N ASN A 126 0.82 -6.08 1.82
CA ASN A 126 0.67 -5.53 0.48
C ASN A 126 0.81 -4.00 0.48
N GLY A 127 0.27 -3.32 1.49
CA GLY A 127 0.37 -1.87 1.66
C GLY A 127 1.78 -1.37 1.96
N LEU A 128 2.65 -2.21 2.55
CA LEU A 128 4.05 -1.87 2.81
C LEU A 128 5.02 -2.40 1.76
N SER A 129 4.52 -3.00 0.67
CA SER A 129 5.34 -3.60 -0.39
C SER A 129 5.57 -2.64 -1.57
N PRO A 130 6.80 -2.53 -2.10
CA PRO A 130 8.01 -3.25 -1.71
C PRO A 130 8.78 -2.60 -0.55
N PHE A 131 8.43 -1.36 -0.21
CA PHE A 131 9.10 -0.56 0.82
C PHE A 131 8.09 0.10 1.77
N PRO A 132 8.32 0.03 3.10
CA PRO A 132 9.51 -0.52 3.79
C PRO A 132 9.62 -2.06 3.80
N GLY A 133 8.53 -2.74 3.45
CA GLY A 133 8.37 -4.19 3.49
C GLY A 133 8.00 -4.66 4.90
N ALA A 134 6.83 -5.28 5.01
CA ALA A 134 6.39 -5.93 6.25
C ALA A 134 7.33 -7.08 6.62
N TRP A 135 7.59 -7.34 7.90
CA TRP A 135 8.60 -8.32 8.32
C TRP A 135 8.30 -8.98 9.67
N SER A 136 8.83 -10.19 9.85
CA SER A 136 8.89 -10.92 11.13
C SER A 136 10.25 -11.63 11.24
N GLN A 137 10.56 -12.18 12.42
CA GLN A 137 11.78 -12.94 12.66
C GLN A 137 11.52 -14.45 12.51
N ALA A 138 12.44 -15.14 11.84
CA ALA A 138 12.48 -16.60 11.73
C ALA A 138 13.90 -17.08 11.99
N ASN A 139 14.13 -17.94 13.00
CA ASN A 139 15.46 -18.47 13.33
C ASN A 139 16.55 -17.38 13.50
N GLY A 140 16.21 -16.24 14.09
CA GLY A 140 17.13 -15.09 14.25
C GLY A 140 17.38 -14.27 12.97
N GLU A 141 16.73 -14.60 11.87
CA GLU A 141 16.79 -13.86 10.60
C GLU A 141 15.53 -13.00 10.43
N ARG A 142 15.70 -11.75 9.97
CA ARG A 142 14.56 -10.92 9.55
C ARG A 142 14.12 -11.32 8.14
N ILE A 143 12.86 -11.72 8.03
CA ILE A 143 12.21 -12.07 6.76
C ILE A 143 11.22 -10.97 6.41
N LYS A 144 11.31 -10.40 5.22
CA LYS A 144 10.27 -9.50 4.69
C LYS A 144 9.25 -10.27 3.88
N PHE A 145 7.99 -9.91 4.03
CA PHE A 145 6.86 -10.39 3.23
C PHE A 145 6.41 -9.26 2.32
N LEU A 146 6.30 -9.54 1.03
CA LEU A 146 6.14 -8.51 0.00
C LEU A 146 4.89 -8.73 -0.87
N HIS A 147 4.22 -9.88 -0.73
CA HIS A 147 2.92 -10.11 -1.33
C HIS A 147 2.23 -11.26 -0.60
N ALA A 148 0.98 -11.05 -0.19
CA ALA A 148 0.19 -12.04 0.51
C ALA A 148 -1.29 -11.99 0.09
N SER A 149 -1.99 -13.09 0.32
CA SER A 149 -3.45 -13.20 0.16
C SER A 149 -4.06 -13.99 1.32
N ALA A 150 -5.39 -14.04 1.39
CA ALA A 150 -6.08 -14.96 2.28
C ALA A 150 -5.65 -16.41 1.99
N SER A 151 -5.60 -17.23 3.04
CA SER A 151 -5.35 -18.68 2.94
C SER A 151 -6.62 -19.47 3.22
N PRO A 152 -6.81 -20.63 2.57
CA PRO A 152 -7.88 -21.56 2.94
C PRO A 152 -7.56 -22.39 4.21
N LEU A 153 -6.36 -22.25 4.78
CA LEU A 153 -5.96 -23.00 5.96
C LEU A 153 -6.39 -22.30 7.24
N THR A 154 -6.66 -23.09 8.27
CA THR A 154 -6.78 -22.61 9.65
C THR A 154 -5.56 -23.07 10.42
N LEU A 155 -4.79 -22.13 10.92
CA LEU A 155 -3.56 -22.36 11.67
C LEU A 155 -3.59 -21.51 12.95
N THR A 156 -2.79 -21.87 13.94
CA THR A 156 -2.62 -21.03 15.12
C THR A 156 -1.73 -19.82 14.80
N SER A 157 -1.93 -18.69 15.48
CA SER A 157 -1.17 -17.46 15.20
C SER A 157 0.34 -17.70 15.20
N GLY A 158 1.01 -17.35 14.10
CA GLY A 158 2.45 -17.55 13.89
C GLY A 158 2.86 -18.94 13.41
N GLU A 159 1.98 -19.95 13.43
CA GLU A 159 2.27 -21.30 12.93
C GLU A 159 2.55 -21.29 11.42
N VAL A 160 3.58 -22.01 11.00
CA VAL A 160 4.00 -22.06 9.59
C VAL A 160 3.63 -23.41 8.99
N SER A 161 2.86 -23.37 7.89
CA SER A 161 2.61 -24.53 7.04
C SER A 161 3.25 -24.34 5.67
N LYS A 162 3.82 -25.43 5.14
CA LYS A 162 4.42 -25.49 3.79
C LYS A 162 3.58 -26.30 2.80
N LYS A 163 2.35 -26.65 3.20
CA LYS A 163 1.46 -27.47 2.38
C LYS A 163 0.93 -26.62 1.24
N ASP A 164 1.35 -26.94 0.01
CA ASP A 164 0.91 -26.29 -1.23
C ASP A 164 1.21 -24.78 -1.29
N GLY A 165 2.22 -24.31 -0.56
CA GLY A 165 2.59 -22.90 -0.47
C GLY A 165 3.21 -22.56 0.89
N LEU A 166 3.57 -21.30 1.10
CA LEU A 166 3.97 -20.79 2.42
C LEU A 166 2.76 -20.14 3.08
N HIS A 167 2.30 -20.72 4.19
CA HIS A 167 1.16 -20.24 4.95
C HIS A 167 1.57 -19.92 6.38
N ILE A 168 1.04 -18.83 6.92
CA ILE A 168 1.34 -18.39 8.28
C ILE A 168 0.01 -18.12 8.99
N GLY A 169 -0.18 -18.74 10.15
CA GLY A 169 -1.39 -18.61 10.94
C GLY A 169 -1.56 -17.23 11.55
N THR A 170 -2.81 -16.84 11.72
CA THR A 170 -3.26 -15.53 12.21
C THR A 170 -4.24 -15.72 13.37
N SER A 171 -4.95 -14.68 13.82
CA SER A 171 -5.97 -14.85 14.87
C SER A 171 -7.24 -15.56 14.40
N ASP A 172 -7.53 -15.52 13.11
CA ASP A 172 -8.79 -15.97 12.52
C ASP A 172 -8.62 -16.96 11.35
N GLY A 173 -7.41 -17.43 11.11
CA GLY A 173 -7.11 -18.37 10.03
C GLY A 173 -5.63 -18.40 9.67
N ALA A 174 -5.32 -18.10 8.41
CA ALA A 174 -3.97 -17.98 7.92
C ALA A 174 -3.90 -17.03 6.71
N VAL A 175 -2.68 -16.59 6.39
CA VAL A 175 -2.37 -15.90 5.13
C VAL A 175 -1.42 -16.75 4.30
N GLN A 176 -1.54 -16.68 2.98
CA GLN A 176 -0.58 -17.25 2.06
C GLN A 176 0.42 -16.18 1.63
N ILE A 177 1.71 -16.50 1.74
CA ILE A 177 2.81 -15.64 1.29
C ILE A 177 3.20 -16.05 -0.13
N HIS A 178 3.15 -15.09 -1.05
CA HIS A 178 3.53 -15.30 -2.45
C HIS A 178 4.97 -14.87 -2.72
N THR A 179 5.40 -13.76 -2.11
CA THR A 179 6.74 -13.18 -2.30
C THR A 179 7.34 -12.82 -0.95
N LEU A 180 8.58 -13.24 -0.72
CA LEU A 180 9.34 -12.89 0.47
C LEU A 180 10.79 -12.53 0.13
N GLN A 181 11.46 -11.86 1.07
CA GLN A 181 12.87 -11.52 1.00
C GLN A 181 13.57 -11.90 2.31
N ARG A 182 14.56 -12.78 2.17
CA ARG A 182 15.51 -13.15 3.22
C ARG A 182 16.61 -12.10 3.38
N ALA A 183 17.22 -12.04 4.56
CA ALA A 183 18.31 -11.11 4.85
C ALA A 183 19.48 -11.33 3.89
N GLY A 184 19.94 -10.25 3.24
CA GLY A 184 21.03 -10.31 2.26
C GLY A 184 20.69 -11.03 0.94
N LYS A 185 19.41 -11.39 0.71
CA LYS A 185 18.95 -12.02 -0.53
C LYS A 185 18.03 -11.08 -1.33
N LYS A 186 17.82 -11.41 -2.60
CA LYS A 186 16.79 -10.76 -3.41
C LYS A 186 15.40 -11.26 -2.99
N ALA A 187 14.38 -10.42 -3.19
CA ALA A 187 13.00 -10.86 -3.12
C ALA A 187 12.75 -11.95 -4.17
N ALA A 188 12.00 -12.98 -3.81
CA ALA A 188 11.69 -14.11 -4.69
C ALA A 188 10.33 -14.74 -4.33
N PRO A 189 9.71 -15.47 -5.28
CA PRO A 189 8.52 -16.28 -5.00
C PRO A 189 8.76 -17.25 -3.85
N ALA A 190 7.72 -17.48 -3.02
CA ALA A 190 7.82 -18.39 -1.88
C ALA A 190 8.15 -19.82 -2.30
N SER A 191 7.64 -20.28 -3.45
CA SER A 191 7.96 -21.58 -4.05
C SER A 191 9.47 -21.77 -4.23
N ASP A 192 10.15 -20.74 -4.73
CA ASP A 192 11.58 -20.80 -5.08
C ASP A 192 12.43 -20.76 -3.81
N VAL A 193 12.03 -19.91 -2.85
CA VAL A 193 12.72 -19.80 -1.57
C VAL A 193 12.63 -21.12 -0.80
N LEU A 194 11.48 -21.80 -0.80
CA LEU A 194 11.25 -23.05 -0.07
C LEU A 194 12.06 -24.25 -0.61
N GLN A 195 12.58 -24.21 -1.84
CA GLN A 195 13.45 -25.27 -2.37
C GLN A 195 14.82 -25.32 -1.68
N GLY A 196 15.31 -24.17 -1.19
CA GLY A 196 16.63 -24.04 -0.57
C GLY A 196 16.60 -23.54 0.88
N TRP A 197 15.41 -23.32 1.44
CA TRP A 197 15.25 -22.80 2.79
C TRP A 197 14.04 -23.43 3.48
N THR A 198 14.25 -23.86 4.72
CA THR A 198 13.15 -24.29 5.59
C THR A 198 12.88 -23.20 6.64
N PRO A 199 11.69 -22.58 6.65
CA PRO A 199 11.28 -21.68 7.72
C PRO A 199 11.20 -22.42 9.06
N ALA A 200 11.27 -21.65 10.16
CA ALA A 200 10.85 -22.14 11.47
C ALA A 200 9.39 -22.64 11.40
N SER A 201 9.02 -23.57 12.27
CA SER A 201 7.63 -24.02 12.40
C SER A 201 6.71 -22.94 12.97
N HIS A 202 7.28 -21.87 13.54
CA HIS A 202 6.55 -20.78 14.16
C HIS A 202 7.30 -19.45 14.00
N LEU A 203 6.56 -18.36 13.75
CA LEU A 203 7.08 -17.00 13.63
C LEU A 203 6.59 -16.12 14.78
N ALA A 204 7.45 -15.20 15.21
CA ALA A 204 7.22 -14.25 16.30
C ALA A 204 6.97 -12.80 15.83
#